data_AF-A0A3N0E920-F1
#
_entry.id   AF-A0A3N0E920-F1
#
_cell.length_a   1.000
_cell.length_b   1.000
_cell.length_c   1.000
_cell.angle_alpha   90.00
_cell.angle_beta   90.00
_cell.angle_gamma   90.00
#
_symmetry.space_group_name_H-M   'P 1'
#
loop_
_entity.id
_entity.type
_entity.pdbx_description
1 polymer ?
#
loop_
_entity_poly.entity_id
_entity_poly.type
_entity_poly.pdbx_seq_one_letter_code
_entity_poly.pdbx_strand_id
1 'polypeptide(L)'
;MSENGPTTSRARSGASGERIYNRIAVLRTERGISRRQLADALGVHYQTVGYLERGEYSPSLHLALRIAQYFEVPVEVVFSTSPFPRIGGGGGAE
;
A
#
# COMPACT_ATOMS: atom_id res chain seq x y z
N MET A 1 20.35 -12.80 38.02
CA MET A 1 18.89 -13.02 38.11
C MET A 1 18.20 -11.68 37.88
N SER A 2 17.27 -11.67 36.92
CA SER A 2 16.24 -10.69 36.50
C SER A 2 16.01 -9.39 37.29
N GLU A 3 15.47 -8.30 36.74
CA GLU A 3 15.12 -7.81 35.39
C GLU A 3 14.65 -6.35 35.59
N ASN A 4 14.45 -5.64 34.48
CA ASN A 4 13.53 -4.51 34.25
C ASN A 4 14.20 -3.17 33.92
N GLY A 5 14.48 -3.01 32.62
CA GLY A 5 14.69 -1.72 31.99
C GLY A 5 13.40 -0.88 31.94
N PRO A 6 13.50 0.44 31.77
CA PRO A 6 12.34 1.31 31.76
C PRO A 6 11.46 1.09 30.53
N THR A 7 10.21 0.71 30.83
CA THR A 7 9.00 0.76 30.01
C THR A 7 8.98 1.95 29.05
N THR A 8 9.16 1.69 27.76
CA THR A 8 8.79 2.68 26.74
C THR A 8 7.26 2.75 26.67
N SER A 9 6.75 3.93 27.00
CA SER A 9 5.35 4.30 27.09
C SER A 9 4.53 3.83 25.89
N ARG A 10 3.60 2.93 26.19
CA ARG A 10 2.55 2.40 25.32
C ARG A 10 1.61 3.53 24.92
N ALA A 11 1.71 4.03 23.69
CA ALA A 11 0.72 4.94 23.12
C ALA A 11 -0.64 4.23 23.04
N ARG A 12 -1.68 4.80 23.66
CA ARG A 12 -3.06 4.27 23.62
C ARG A 12 -3.82 4.77 22.39
N SER A 13 -4.26 3.80 21.58
CA SER A 13 -5.61 3.62 21.03
C SER A 13 -6.39 4.83 20.48
N GLY A 14 -6.43 4.93 19.15
CA GLY A 14 -7.67 5.18 18.40
C GLY A 14 -7.82 4.01 17.44
N ALA A 15 -9.03 3.45 17.28
CA ALA A 15 -9.28 2.22 16.51
C ALA A 15 -8.34 2.08 15.31
N SER A 16 -7.34 1.20 15.43
CA SER A 16 -6.33 0.99 14.40
C SER A 16 -6.97 0.21 13.27
N GLY A 17 -7.81 0.89 12.48
CA GLY A 17 -8.19 0.42 11.16
C GLY A 17 -6.88 0.17 10.43
N GLU A 18 -6.61 -1.10 10.15
CA GLU A 18 -5.37 -1.58 9.59
C GLU A 18 -5.11 -0.81 8.28
N ARG A 19 -4.23 0.19 8.33
CA ARG A 19 -3.97 1.07 7.19
C ARG A 19 -3.18 0.26 6.17
N ILE A 20 -3.82 -0.04 5.04
CA ILE A 20 -3.14 -0.66 3.91
C ILE A 20 -2.47 0.42 3.06
N TYR A 21 -1.16 0.35 2.96
CA TYR A 21 -0.35 1.14 2.05
C TYR A 21 -0.37 0.48 0.67
N ASN A 22 -0.35 1.27 -0.40
CA ASN A 22 -0.30 0.72 -1.76
C ASN A 22 0.63 1.50 -2.69
N ARG A 23 1.04 0.85 -3.79
CA ARG A 23 1.88 1.39 -4.87
C ARG A 23 1.13 1.49 -6.21
N ILE A 24 -0.21 1.47 -6.20
CA ILE A 24 -1.03 1.44 -7.42
C ILE A 24 -0.69 2.64 -8.32
N ALA A 25 -0.63 3.85 -7.75
CA ALA A 25 -0.33 5.05 -8.52
C ALA A 25 1.08 5.02 -9.16
N VAL A 26 2.05 4.44 -8.45
CA VAL A 26 3.44 4.30 -8.92
C VAL A 26 3.48 3.31 -10.09
N LEU A 27 3.00 2.07 -9.87
CA LEU A 27 2.98 1.02 -10.89
C LEU A 27 2.22 1.45 -12.14
N ARG A 28 1.11 2.18 -11.95
CA ARG A 28 0.30 2.70 -13.04
C ARG A 28 1.06 3.75 -13.86
N THR A 29 1.77 4.66 -13.19
CA THR A 29 2.54 5.72 -13.85
C THR A 29 3.75 5.16 -14.58
N GLU A 30 4.48 4.23 -13.96
CA GLU A 30 5.64 3.54 -14.57
C GLU A 30 5.27 2.80 -15.87
N ARG A 31 4.03 2.31 -15.97
CA ARG A 31 3.52 1.61 -17.15
C ARG A 31 2.74 2.50 -18.12
N GLY A 32 2.64 3.80 -17.87
CA GLY A 32 1.87 4.72 -18.73
C GLY A 32 0.36 4.45 -18.77
N ILE A 33 -0.19 3.84 -17.70
CA ILE A 33 -1.59 3.43 -17.62
C ILE A 33 -2.42 4.58 -17.03
N SER A 34 -3.61 4.84 -17.57
CA SER A 34 -4.57 5.78 -16.97
C SER A 34 -5.43 5.09 -15.92
N ARG A 35 -5.99 5.86 -14.97
CA ARG A 35 -6.95 5.32 -13.98
C ARG A 35 -8.15 4.64 -14.65
N ARG A 36 -8.57 5.14 -15.83
CA ARG A 36 -9.68 4.59 -16.60
C ARG A 36 -9.32 3.22 -17.18
N GLN A 37 -8.16 3.10 -17.82
CA GLN A 37 -7.68 1.80 -18.32
C GLN A 37 -7.57 0.75 -17.21
N LEU A 38 -7.07 1.13 -16.03
CA LEU A 38 -7.01 0.22 -14.89
C LEU A 38 -8.42 -0.16 -14.38
N ALA A 39 -9.34 0.81 -14.31
CA ALA A 39 -10.71 0.55 -13.89
C ALA A 39 -11.44 -0.39 -14.85
N ASP A 40 -11.30 -0.15 -16.15
CA ASP A 40 -11.91 -0.96 -17.22
C ASP A 40 -11.36 -2.39 -17.17
N ALA A 41 -10.05 -2.57 -17.05
CA ALA A 41 -9.42 -3.90 -16.94
C ALA A 41 -9.85 -4.67 -15.68
N LEU A 42 -10.09 -3.96 -14.57
CA LEU A 42 -10.54 -4.56 -13.32
C LEU A 42 -12.07 -4.69 -13.24
N GLY A 43 -12.83 -4.15 -14.20
CA GLY A 43 -14.30 -4.14 -14.15
C GLY A 43 -14.83 -3.41 -12.91
N VAL A 44 -14.17 -2.32 -12.51
CA VAL A 44 -14.58 -1.48 -11.36
C VAL A 44 -14.91 -0.07 -11.82
N HIS A 45 -15.61 0.69 -10.98
CA HIS A 45 -15.90 2.09 -11.29
C HIS A 45 -14.62 2.94 -11.32
N TYR A 46 -14.53 3.93 -12.21
CA TYR A 46 -13.34 4.78 -12.35
C TYR A 46 -12.88 5.41 -11.03
N GLN A 47 -13.84 5.87 -10.20
CA GLN A 47 -13.54 6.48 -8.91
C GLN A 47 -12.92 5.49 -7.91
N THR A 48 -13.26 4.19 -8.02
CA THR A 48 -12.73 3.09 -7.20
C THR A 48 -11.21 3.06 -7.24
N VAL A 49 -10.60 3.29 -8.41
CA VAL A 49 -9.14 3.38 -8.57
C VAL A 49 -8.58 4.59 -7.83
N GLY A 50 -9.20 5.76 -7.95
CA GLY A 50 -8.77 6.96 -7.25
C GLY A 50 -8.82 6.81 -5.73
N TYR A 51 -9.87 6.18 -5.21
CA TYR A 51 -10.03 5.87 -3.79
C TYR A 51 -8.95 4.88 -3.29
N LEU A 52 -8.57 3.88 -4.10
CA LEU A 52 -7.50 2.95 -3.76
C LEU A 52 -6.16 3.66 -3.68
N GLU A 53 -5.82 4.46 -4.70
CA GLU A 53 -4.54 5.17 -4.74
C GLU A 53 -4.33 6.11 -3.55
N ARG A 54 -5.42 6.71 -3.03
CA ARG A 54 -5.37 7.58 -1.85
C ARG A 54 -5.45 6.82 -0.52
N GLY A 55 -5.68 5.49 -0.56
CA GLY A 55 -5.81 4.66 0.64
C GLY A 55 -7.07 4.98 1.45
N GLU A 56 -8.12 5.50 0.81
CA GLU A 56 -9.38 5.85 1.48
C GLU A 56 -10.21 4.64 1.88
N TYR A 57 -9.93 3.47 1.28
CA TYR A 57 -10.53 2.20 1.68
C TYR A 57 -9.60 1.02 1.35
N SER A 58 -9.75 -0.06 2.10
CA SER A 58 -9.04 -1.32 1.85
C SER A 58 -9.76 -2.12 0.76
N PRO A 59 -9.07 -2.60 -0.29
CA PRO A 59 -9.67 -3.53 -1.24
C PRO A 59 -10.01 -4.85 -0.56
N SER A 60 -10.97 -5.60 -1.14
CA SER A 60 -11.10 -7.03 -0.82
C SER A 60 -9.85 -7.79 -1.27
N LEU A 61 -9.57 -8.93 -0.65
CA LEU A 61 -8.46 -9.81 -1.06
C LEU A 61 -8.53 -10.14 -2.56
N HIS A 62 -9.73 -10.43 -3.07
CA HIS A 62 -9.94 -10.70 -4.49
C HIS A 62 -9.53 -9.53 -5.39
N LEU A 63 -9.91 -8.29 -5.05
CA LEU A 63 -9.51 -7.11 -5.82
C LEU A 63 -8.00 -6.85 -5.72
N ALA A 64 -7.40 -7.04 -4.54
CA ALA A 64 -5.96 -6.91 -4.35
C ALA A 64 -5.16 -7.88 -5.23
N LEU A 65 -5.58 -9.16 -5.28
CA LEU A 65 -4.96 -10.17 -6.13
C LEU A 65 -5.11 -9.86 -7.62
N ARG A 66 -6.29 -9.38 -8.06
CA ARG A 66 -6.50 -8.97 -9.46
C ARG A 66 -5.64 -7.78 -9.86
N ILE A 67 -5.45 -6.81 -8.96
CA ILE A 67 -4.55 -5.68 -9.19
C ILE A 67 -3.11 -6.17 -9.34
N ALA A 68 -2.66 -7.07 -8.46
CA ALA A 68 -1.32 -7.66 -8.51
C ALA A 68 -1.09 -8.43 -9.83
N GLN A 69 -2.07 -9.23 -10.26
CA GLN A 69 -2.03 -9.95 -11.54
C GLN A 69 -1.99 -8.99 -12.74
N TYR A 70 -2.80 -7.93 -12.74
CA TYR A 70 -2.80 -6.92 -13.81
C TYR A 70 -1.44 -6.24 -13.95
N PHE A 71 -0.77 -6.00 -12.82
CA PHE A 71 0.59 -5.47 -12.79
C PHE A 71 1.66 -6.56 -12.86
N GLU A 72 1.34 -7.85 -13.03
CA GLU A 72 2.33 -8.93 -13.14
C GLU A 72 3.41 -8.89 -12.03
N VAL A 73 3.01 -8.56 -10.80
CA VAL A 73 3.89 -8.50 -9.63
C VAL A 73 3.22 -9.19 -8.44
N PRO A 74 4.00 -9.67 -7.45
CA PRO A 74 3.44 -10.16 -6.19
C PRO A 74 2.56 -9.11 -5.49
N VAL A 75 1.56 -9.57 -4.73
CA VAL A 75 0.61 -8.67 -4.05
C VAL A 75 1.32 -7.77 -3.02
N GLU A 76 2.42 -8.23 -2.44
CA GLU A 76 3.28 -7.53 -1.49
C GLU A 76 4.08 -6.38 -2.13
N VAL A 77 4.28 -6.42 -3.45
CA VAL A 77 4.83 -5.29 -4.21
C VAL A 77 3.79 -4.19 -4.35
N VAL A 78 2.52 -4.55 -4.42
CA VAL A 78 1.41 -3.61 -4.59
C VAL A 78 0.92 -3.06 -3.25
N PHE A 79 0.79 -3.91 -2.22
CA PHE A 79 0.17 -3.60 -0.94
C PHE A 79 1.07 -3.97 0.24
N SER A 80 0.94 -3.24 1.34
CA SER A 80 1.68 -3.51 2.57
C SER A 80 0.91 -3.00 3.79
N THR A 81 1.05 -3.68 4.92
CA THR A 81 0.55 -3.20 6.23
C THR A 81 1.51 -2.19 6.88
N SER A 82 2.69 -1.99 6.30
CA SER A 82 3.69 -1.00 6.71
C SER A 82 3.99 0.00 5.57
N PRO A 83 4.39 1.25 5.87
CA PRO A 83 4.80 2.20 4.85
C PRO A 83 5.88 1.63 3.94
N PHE A 84 5.77 1.87 2.63
CA PHE A 84 6.84 1.50 1.70
C PHE A 84 8.09 2.35 1.94
N PRO A 85 9.30 1.78 1.84
CA PRO A 85 10.54 2.54 1.89
C PRO A 85 10.54 3.68 0.87
N ARG A 86 11.00 4.87 1.28
CA ARG A 86 11.19 5.99 0.36
C ARG A 86 12.35 5.67 -0.58
N ILE A 87 12.09 5.73 -1.89
CA ILE A 87 13.14 5.68 -2.89
C ILE A 87 13.88 7.02 -2.80
N GLY A 88 15.04 7.04 -2.14
CA GLY A 88 15.87 8.25 -1.96
C GLY A 88 16.60 8.42 -0.61
N GLY A 89 16.57 7.44 0.31
CA GLY A 89 17.28 7.53 1.60
C GLY A 89 18.74 7.04 1.59
N GLY A 90 19.34 6.80 0.42
CA GLY A 90 20.73 6.39 0.30
C GLY A 90 21.64 7.61 0.16
N GLY A 91 22.06 8.19 1.27
CA GLY A 91 23.06 9.25 1.31
C GLY A 91 24.09 8.96 2.41
N GLY A 92 25.20 8.34 2.02
CA GLY A 92 26.54 8.50 2.59
C GLY A 92 26.78 8.06 4.04
N ALA A 93 27.40 6.90 4.21
CA ALA A 93 28.45 6.69 5.21
C ALA A 93 29.37 5.60 4.67
N GLU A 94 30.35 6.04 3.88
CA GLU A 94 31.68 5.43 3.88
C GLU A 94 32.36 5.76 5.22
#